data_AF-A0A7W8G856-F1
#
_entry.id   AF-A0A7W8G856-F1
#
_cell.length_a   1.000
_cell.length_b   1.000
_cell.length_c   1.000
_cell.angle_alpha   90.00
_cell.angle_beta   90.00
_cell.angle_gamma   90.00
#
_symmetry.space_group_name_H-M   'P 1'
#
loop_
_entity.id
_entity.type
_entity.pdbx_description
1 polymer ?
#
loop_
_entity_poly.entity_id
_entity_poly.type
_entity_poly.pdbx_seq_one_letter_code
_entity_poly.pdbx_strand_id
1 'polypeptide(L)'
;MRTSKFFLIILSALFFSCASTKFEGKAVLTGRVCDTDGKPVPNYHINAGIGLNAITDAGGVFVIRDLPAGNYVISGSGDGWCSTEQEVSFYDRKSIVCIEVESLESILPQIESFIKEKNYSAAKKLLYKSKKLNESNAIFNCYKQLIAYCSSPSSKHEKAFLASLEGF
;
A
#
# COMPACT_ATOMS: atom_id res chain seq x y z
N MET A 1 -39.13 14.89 65.73
CA MET A 1 -38.72 13.46 65.59
C MET A 1 -37.96 13.36 64.27
N ARG A 2 -36.61 13.27 64.22
CA ARG A 2 -35.77 12.07 64.47
C ARG A 2 -36.28 10.93 63.55
N THR A 3 -35.60 10.39 62.53
CA THR A 3 -34.19 9.98 62.33
C THR A 3 -33.97 9.69 60.83
N SER A 4 -32.93 10.21 60.15
CA SER A 4 -31.66 9.50 59.82
C SER A 4 -31.72 7.97 59.72
N LYS A 5 -31.40 7.42 58.53
CA LYS A 5 -30.52 6.24 58.28
C LYS A 5 -30.41 6.04 56.76
N PHE A 6 -29.28 6.37 56.15
CA PHE A 6 -28.15 5.46 55.93
C PHE A 6 -28.50 4.26 55.03
N PHE A 7 -27.92 4.30 53.83
CA PHE A 7 -27.03 3.23 53.35
C PHE A 7 -27.68 1.89 53.02
N LEU A 8 -27.95 1.68 51.72
CA LEU A 8 -27.82 0.38 51.07
C LEU A 8 -27.40 0.60 49.60
N ILE A 9 -26.08 0.61 49.44
CA ILE A 9 -25.32 0.21 48.24
C ILE A 9 -25.87 -1.19 47.83
N ILE A 10 -26.01 -1.62 46.57
CA ILE A 10 -24.98 -2.24 45.71
C ILE A 10 -25.71 -2.82 44.46
N LEU A 11 -25.04 -2.69 43.30
CA LEU A 11 -25.02 -3.63 42.17
C LEU A 11 -26.16 -3.60 41.13
N SER A 12 -25.99 -2.81 40.08
CA SER A 12 -26.12 -3.35 38.71
C SER A 12 -25.60 -2.40 37.62
N ALA A 13 -24.72 -1.45 37.97
CA ALA A 13 -23.81 -0.89 36.96
C ALA A 13 -22.73 -1.93 36.65
N LEU A 14 -23.13 -3.02 35.98
CA LEU A 14 -22.25 -3.76 35.08
C LEU A 14 -21.86 -2.78 33.99
N PHE A 15 -20.92 -1.88 34.33
CA PHE A 15 -20.08 -1.23 33.36
C PHE A 15 -19.37 -2.37 32.62
N PHE A 16 -19.94 -2.77 31.48
CA PHE A 16 -19.23 -3.41 30.39
C PHE A 16 -18.20 -2.42 29.86
N SER A 17 -17.23 -2.03 30.71
CA SER A 17 -16.01 -1.43 30.24
C SER A 17 -15.19 -2.59 29.71
N CYS A 18 -15.47 -2.98 28.47
CA CYS A 18 -14.55 -3.79 27.69
C CYS A 18 -13.34 -2.89 27.40
N ALA A 19 -12.50 -2.65 28.42
CA ALA A 19 -11.21 -2.04 28.25
C ALA A 19 -10.37 -3.03 27.43
N SER A 20 -10.32 -2.83 26.11
CA SER A 20 -9.38 -3.56 25.27
C SER A 20 -7.98 -3.19 25.74
N THR A 21 -7.34 -4.09 26.47
CA THR A 21 -5.96 -3.92 26.91
C THR A 21 -5.07 -3.88 25.68
N LYS A 22 -4.40 -2.74 25.47
CA LYS A 22 -3.35 -2.59 24.47
C LYS A 22 -2.35 -3.75 24.61
N PHE A 23 -2.12 -4.48 23.52
CA PHE A 23 -1.15 -5.56 23.51
C PHE A 23 0.28 -5.00 23.42
N GLU A 24 1.22 -5.56 24.18
CA GLU A 24 2.62 -5.10 24.29
C GLU A 24 3.63 -6.23 24.02
N GLY A 25 3.19 -7.37 23.44
CA GLY A 25 4.04 -8.54 23.17
C GLY A 25 4.37 -8.72 21.68
N LYS A 26 4.73 -9.95 21.28
CA LYS A 26 4.84 -10.36 19.87
C LYS A 26 3.63 -11.18 19.43
N ALA A 27 3.10 -10.89 18.24
CA ALA A 27 1.97 -11.61 17.68
C ALA A 27 2.09 -11.75 16.16
N VAL A 28 1.14 -12.46 15.58
CA VAL A 28 1.03 -12.64 14.12
C VAL A 28 0.26 -11.46 13.55
N LEU A 29 0.87 -10.75 12.59
CA LEU A 29 0.17 -9.79 11.75
C LEU A 29 -0.31 -10.50 10.49
N THR A 30 -1.61 -10.47 10.26
CA THR A 30 -2.22 -10.96 9.02
C THR A 30 -2.69 -9.78 8.20
N GLY A 31 -2.56 -9.88 6.89
CA GLY A 31 -3.13 -8.88 6.00
C GLY A 31 -3.46 -9.43 4.62
N ARG A 32 -4.06 -8.56 3.82
CA ARG A 32 -4.46 -8.84 2.45
C ARG A 32 -4.07 -7.68 1.55
N VAL A 33 -3.51 -8.01 0.39
CA VAL A 33 -3.24 -7.09 -0.70
C VAL A 33 -4.26 -7.33 -1.81
N CYS A 34 -4.92 -6.27 -2.24
CA CYS A 34 -5.81 -6.28 -3.38
C CYS A 34 -5.55 -5.11 -4.32
N ASP A 35 -5.99 -5.24 -5.56
CA ASP A 35 -6.01 -4.12 -6.50
C ASP A 35 -7.21 -3.19 -6.25
N THR A 36 -7.29 -2.11 -7.03
CA THR A 36 -8.40 -1.14 -6.98
C THR A 36 -9.76 -1.74 -7.34
N ASP A 37 -9.79 -2.91 -8.00
CA ASP A 37 -11.01 -3.67 -8.30
C ASP A 37 -11.35 -4.68 -7.18
N GLY A 38 -10.54 -4.75 -6.12
CA GLY A 38 -10.68 -5.70 -5.01
C GLY A 38 -10.19 -7.13 -5.33
N LYS A 39 -9.54 -7.34 -6.49
CA LYS A 39 -8.96 -8.64 -6.85
C LYS A 39 -7.70 -8.89 -6.05
N PRO A 40 -7.44 -10.14 -5.63
CA PRO A 40 -6.25 -10.48 -4.84
C PRO A 40 -4.97 -10.28 -5.65
N VAL A 41 -3.92 -9.80 -4.97
CA VAL A 41 -2.61 -9.55 -5.59
C VAL A 41 -1.59 -10.56 -5.05
N PRO A 42 -1.23 -11.60 -5.82
CA PRO A 42 -0.24 -12.59 -5.41
C PRO A 42 1.20 -12.12 -5.66
N ASN A 43 2.17 -12.78 -5.02
CA ASN A 43 3.62 -12.56 -5.20
C ASN A 43 4.06 -11.11 -4.91
N TYR A 44 3.33 -10.40 -4.05
CA TYR A 44 3.67 -9.06 -3.63
C TYR A 44 4.49 -9.12 -2.34
N HIS A 45 5.67 -8.52 -2.37
CA HIS A 45 6.58 -8.50 -1.23
C HIS A 45 6.11 -7.44 -0.23
N ILE A 46 6.02 -7.84 1.03
CA ILE A 46 5.68 -6.99 2.17
C ILE A 46 6.90 -6.91 3.10
N ASN A 47 7.22 -5.70 3.56
CA ASN A 47 8.32 -5.43 4.47
C ASN A 47 7.88 -4.47 5.57
N ALA A 48 8.00 -4.92 6.83
CA ALA A 48 7.74 -4.14 8.04
C ALA A 48 9.02 -3.89 8.87
N GLY A 49 10.20 -4.18 8.33
CA GLY A 49 11.50 -4.03 8.98
C GLY A 49 12.44 -5.22 8.77
N ILE A 50 13.61 -5.18 9.40
CA ILE A 50 14.65 -6.22 9.29
C ILE A 50 14.10 -7.56 9.80
N GLY A 51 14.07 -8.57 8.93
CA GLY A 51 13.56 -9.91 9.25
C GLY A 51 12.04 -10.01 9.41
N LEU A 52 11.30 -8.94 9.11
CA LEU A 52 9.84 -8.86 9.23
C LEU A 52 9.24 -8.65 7.84
N ASN A 53 9.27 -9.72 7.04
CA ASN A 53 8.81 -9.69 5.65
C ASN A 53 7.92 -10.89 5.32
N ALA A 54 7.09 -10.72 4.30
CA ALA A 54 6.20 -11.76 3.78
C ALA A 54 6.01 -11.59 2.27
N ILE A 55 5.52 -12.63 1.60
CA ILE A 55 5.09 -12.58 0.21
C ILE A 55 3.63 -13.01 0.19
N THR A 56 2.78 -12.30 -0.56
CA THR A 56 1.36 -12.63 -0.66
C THR A 56 1.14 -13.92 -1.42
N ASP A 57 0.18 -14.72 -0.96
CA ASP A 57 -0.27 -15.94 -1.63
C ASP A 57 -1.27 -15.66 -2.77
N ALA A 58 -1.82 -16.72 -3.38
CA ALA A 58 -2.82 -16.63 -4.45
C ALA A 58 -4.10 -15.87 -4.05
N GLY A 59 -4.43 -15.83 -2.76
CA GLY A 59 -5.55 -15.06 -2.20
C GLY A 59 -5.18 -13.62 -1.85
N GLY A 60 -3.95 -13.20 -2.14
CA GLY A 60 -3.40 -11.90 -1.75
C GLY A 60 -3.08 -11.81 -0.26
N VAL A 61 -3.09 -12.92 0.48
CA VAL A 61 -2.92 -12.92 1.93
C VAL A 61 -1.43 -12.97 2.27
N PHE A 62 -1.01 -12.20 3.26
CA PHE A 62 0.34 -12.25 3.84
C PHE A 62 0.28 -12.45 5.36
N VAL A 63 1.33 -13.06 5.90
CA VAL A 63 1.48 -13.35 7.32
C VAL A 63 2.89 -13.00 7.77
N ILE A 64 3.03 -12.03 8.68
CA ILE A 64 4.28 -11.73 9.39
C ILE A 64 4.17 -12.30 10.80
N ARG A 65 5.08 -13.21 11.15
CA ARG A 65 5.12 -13.85 12.48
C ARG A 65 6.00 -13.06 13.43
N ASP A 66 5.74 -13.23 14.72
CA ASP A 66 6.54 -12.67 15.82
C ASP A 66 6.76 -11.15 15.74
N LEU A 67 5.77 -10.42 15.21
CA LEU A 67 5.80 -8.96 15.12
C LEU A 67 5.56 -8.36 16.52
N PRO A 68 6.51 -7.57 17.06
CA PRO A 68 6.28 -6.82 18.30
C PRO A 68 5.13 -5.83 18.16
N ALA A 69 4.46 -5.52 19.25
CA ALA A 69 3.55 -4.41 19.30
C ALA A 69 4.29 -3.09 19.02
N GLY A 70 3.73 -2.22 18.19
CA GLY A 70 4.42 -1.01 17.76
C GLY A 70 3.79 -0.34 16.55
N ASN A 71 4.38 0.79 16.15
CA ASN A 71 4.03 1.49 14.92
C ASN A 71 5.03 1.12 13.83
N TYR A 72 4.52 0.79 12.65
CA TYR A 72 5.29 0.32 11.51
C TYR A 72 4.97 1.15 10.28
N VAL A 73 5.97 1.36 9.42
CA VAL A 73 5.74 1.73 8.02
C VAL A 73 5.88 0.45 7.21
N ILE A 74 4.75 -0.12 6.81
CA ILE A 74 4.73 -1.30 5.95
C ILE A 74 4.94 -0.82 4.52
N SER A 75 6.02 -1.28 3.91
CA SER A 75 6.27 -1.06 2.50
C SER A 75 6.01 -2.33 1.71
N GLY A 76 5.64 -2.18 0.44
CA GLY A 76 5.53 -3.32 -0.44
C GLY A 76 5.84 -3.01 -1.89
N SER A 77 6.14 -4.07 -2.64
CA SER A 77 6.48 -4.03 -4.06
C SER A 77 6.24 -5.39 -4.70
N GLY A 78 5.89 -5.40 -5.98
CA GLY A 78 5.79 -6.61 -6.78
C GLY A 78 5.79 -6.27 -8.25
N ASP A 79 6.07 -7.26 -9.09
CA ASP A 79 6.06 -7.08 -10.54
C ASP A 79 4.64 -6.73 -11.03
N GLY A 80 4.52 -5.68 -11.84
CA GLY A 80 3.24 -5.16 -12.34
C GLY A 80 2.50 -4.19 -11.40
N TRP A 81 2.89 -4.11 -10.13
CA TRP A 81 2.25 -3.27 -9.10
C TRP A 81 3.07 -2.05 -8.68
N CYS A 82 2.40 -0.92 -8.48
CA CYS A 82 2.98 0.24 -7.83
C CYS A 82 3.37 -0.10 -6.40
N SER A 83 4.49 0.44 -5.94
CA SER A 83 4.87 0.29 -4.54
C SER A 83 4.01 1.12 -3.62
N THR A 84 3.88 0.62 -2.41
CA THR A 84 3.07 1.22 -1.36
C THR A 84 3.88 1.39 -0.09
N GLU A 85 3.50 2.39 0.69
CA GLU A 85 3.96 2.63 2.06
C GLU A 85 2.72 2.99 2.87
N GLN A 86 2.48 2.26 3.95
CA GLN A 86 1.32 2.42 4.81
C GLN A 86 1.75 2.39 6.28
N GLU A 87 1.34 3.42 7.03
CA GLU A 87 1.51 3.43 8.48
C GLU A 87 0.52 2.47 9.14
N VAL A 88 1.03 1.59 10.00
CA VAL A 88 0.24 0.57 10.71
C VAL A 88 0.60 0.61 12.19
N SER A 89 -0.42 0.85 13.02
CA SER A 89 -0.34 0.76 14.48
C SER A 89 -0.75 -0.64 14.92
N PHE A 90 0.21 -1.49 15.24
CA PHE A 90 -0.03 -2.87 15.67
C PHE A 90 -0.05 -2.98 17.20
N TYR A 91 -1.25 -2.87 17.78
CA TYR A 91 -1.48 -3.05 19.23
C TYR A 91 -2.69 -3.94 19.56
N ASP A 92 -3.28 -4.56 18.54
CA ASP A 92 -4.35 -5.54 18.66
C ASP A 92 -3.98 -6.81 17.88
N ARG A 93 -4.00 -7.96 18.56
CA ARG A 93 -3.70 -9.27 17.96
C ARG A 93 -4.73 -9.69 16.90
N LYS A 94 -5.89 -9.04 16.85
CA LYS A 94 -6.95 -9.29 15.86
C LYS A 94 -6.90 -8.31 14.69
N SER A 95 -5.95 -7.38 14.67
CA SER A 95 -5.82 -6.42 13.58
C SER A 95 -5.49 -7.15 12.27
N ILE A 96 -6.22 -6.76 11.21
CA ILE A 96 -5.98 -7.20 9.84
C ILE A 96 -5.59 -5.96 9.05
N VAL A 97 -4.47 -6.05 8.32
CA VAL A 97 -4.00 -4.97 7.46
C VAL A 97 -4.51 -5.20 6.05
N CYS A 98 -5.27 -4.25 5.52
CA CYS A 98 -5.64 -4.21 4.11
C CYS A 98 -4.76 -3.20 3.40
N ILE A 99 -4.15 -3.63 2.29
CA ILE A 99 -3.30 -2.81 1.42
C ILE A 99 -3.93 -2.84 0.03
N GLU A 100 -4.28 -1.67 -0.49
CA GLU A 100 -4.70 -1.50 -1.88
C GLU A 100 -3.50 -1.07 -2.73
N VAL A 101 -3.34 -1.67 -3.92
CA VAL A 101 -2.26 -1.35 -4.86
C VAL A 101 -2.80 -1.09 -6.26
N GLU A 102 -2.20 -0.12 -6.94
CA GLU A 102 -2.50 0.18 -8.35
C GLU A 102 -1.51 -0.58 -9.24
N SER A 103 -1.97 -1.21 -10.32
CA SER A 103 -1.07 -1.73 -11.36
C SER A 103 -0.58 -0.61 -12.27
N LEU A 104 0.54 -0.84 -12.97
CA LEU A 104 1.01 0.11 -13.99
C LEU A 104 -0.06 0.31 -15.06
N GLU A 105 -0.68 -0.77 -15.50
CA GLU A 105 -1.71 -0.80 -16.53
C GLU A 105 -2.94 0.02 -16.12
N SER A 106 -3.32 -0.04 -14.84
CA SER A 106 -4.46 0.72 -14.30
C SER A 106 -4.22 2.23 -14.29
N ILE A 107 -2.97 2.68 -14.14
CA ILE A 107 -2.64 4.11 -14.10
C ILE A 107 -2.38 4.72 -15.48
N LEU A 108 -2.17 3.90 -16.53
CA LEU A 108 -1.88 4.40 -17.87
C LEU A 108 -2.94 5.38 -18.40
N PRO A 109 -4.26 5.14 -18.28
CA PRO A 109 -5.26 6.07 -18.79
C PRO A 109 -5.16 7.47 -18.16
N GLN A 110 -4.79 7.55 -16.87
CA GLN A 110 -4.58 8.84 -16.19
C GLN A 110 -3.30 9.51 -16.68
N ILE A 111 -2.22 8.74 -16.89
CA ILE A 111 -0.97 9.26 -17.48
C ILE A 111 -1.25 9.82 -18.88
N GLU A 112 -1.99 9.10 -19.71
CA GLU A 112 -2.40 9.56 -21.04
C GLU A 112 -3.24 10.86 -20.98
N SER A 113 -4.16 10.97 -20.02
CA SER A 113 -4.92 12.22 -19.80
C SER A 113 -3.98 13.38 -19.48
N PHE A 114 -3.05 13.20 -18.55
CA PHE A 114 -2.07 14.23 -18.21
C PHE A 114 -1.18 14.61 -19.42
N ILE A 115 -0.80 13.65 -20.26
CA ILE A 115 -0.05 13.94 -21.49
C ILE A 115 -0.91 14.77 -22.47
N LYS A 116 -2.18 14.40 -22.68
CA LYS A 116 -3.12 15.13 -23.55
C LYS A 116 -3.34 16.57 -23.07
N GLU A 117 -3.40 16.75 -21.76
CA GLU A 117 -3.52 18.06 -21.09
C GLU A 117 -2.20 18.84 -21.01
N LYS A 118 -1.09 18.29 -21.54
CA LYS A 118 0.28 18.83 -21.44
C LYS A 118 0.79 18.98 -20.01
N ASN A 119 0.18 18.29 -19.05
CA ASN A 119 0.59 18.22 -17.66
C ASN A 119 1.67 17.14 -17.46
N TYR A 120 2.82 17.32 -18.12
CA TYR A 120 3.90 16.32 -18.13
C TYR A 120 4.53 16.09 -16.76
N SER A 121 4.49 17.09 -15.88
CA SER A 121 4.97 16.95 -14.49
C SER A 121 4.10 15.96 -13.71
N ALA A 122 2.77 16.06 -13.82
CA ALA A 122 1.86 15.12 -13.20
C ALA A 122 1.97 13.72 -13.82
N ALA A 123 2.03 13.63 -15.16
CA ALA A 123 2.26 12.37 -15.86
C ALA A 123 3.52 11.67 -15.37
N LYS A 124 4.64 12.41 -15.27
CA LYS A 124 5.90 11.91 -14.75
C LYS A 124 5.77 11.49 -13.28
N LYS A 125 5.17 12.32 -12.43
CA LYS A 125 4.99 11.98 -11.01
C LYS A 125 4.21 10.68 -10.84
N LEU A 126 3.11 10.50 -11.59
CA LEU A 126 2.28 9.30 -11.52
C LEU A 126 3.03 8.07 -12.05
N LEU A 127 3.69 8.17 -13.21
CA LEU A 127 4.53 7.08 -13.73
C LEU A 127 5.61 6.69 -12.70
N TYR A 128 6.28 7.65 -12.07
CA TYR A 128 7.34 7.35 -11.12
C TYR A 128 6.84 6.88 -9.73
N LYS A 129 5.54 6.99 -9.41
CA LYS A 129 4.94 6.24 -8.29
C LYS A 129 5.08 4.73 -8.51
N SER A 130 5.05 4.35 -9.78
CA SER A 130 5.27 3.00 -10.24
C SER A 130 6.77 2.62 -10.30
N LYS A 131 7.74 3.53 -10.10
CA LYS A 131 9.20 3.33 -10.37
C LYS A 131 9.87 2.14 -9.67
N LYS A 132 9.31 1.63 -8.57
CA LYS A 132 9.82 0.39 -7.95
C LYS A 132 9.42 -0.86 -8.76
N LEU A 133 8.56 -0.70 -9.78
CA LEU A 133 8.51 -1.55 -10.95
C LEU A 133 9.85 -1.43 -11.63
N ASN A 134 10.63 -2.49 -11.48
CA ASN A 134 11.91 -2.74 -12.10
C ASN A 134 12.13 -1.88 -13.36
N GLU A 135 13.26 -1.16 -13.44
CA GLU A 135 13.62 -0.32 -14.60
C GLU A 135 13.66 -1.12 -15.94
N SER A 136 13.49 -2.44 -15.89
CA SER A 136 13.31 -3.36 -17.00
C SER A 136 11.89 -3.50 -17.56
N ASN A 137 10.85 -2.90 -16.95
CA ASN A 137 9.49 -2.99 -17.48
C ASN A 137 9.35 -2.19 -18.81
N ALA A 138 8.99 -2.88 -19.90
CA ALA A 138 8.89 -2.28 -21.23
C ALA A 138 7.84 -1.15 -21.29
N ILE A 139 6.67 -1.34 -20.67
CA ILE A 139 5.59 -0.34 -20.60
C ILE A 139 6.08 0.91 -19.87
N PHE A 140 6.71 0.74 -18.71
CA PHE A 140 7.27 1.85 -17.95
C PHE A 140 8.27 2.65 -18.79
N ASN A 141 9.18 1.94 -19.49
CA ASN A 141 10.19 2.57 -20.32
C ASN A 141 9.58 3.31 -21.52
N CYS A 142 8.59 2.72 -22.18
CA CYS A 142 7.85 3.37 -23.26
C CYS A 142 7.22 4.69 -22.79
N TYR A 143 6.47 4.66 -21.70
CA TYR A 143 5.82 5.85 -21.15
C TYR A 143 6.83 6.89 -20.64
N LYS A 144 7.95 6.45 -20.07
CA LYS A 144 9.06 7.34 -19.67
C LYS A 144 9.61 8.10 -20.88
N GLN A 145 9.85 7.43 -22.01
CA GLN A 145 10.36 8.08 -23.21
C GLN A 145 9.30 8.94 -23.90
N LEU A 146 8.04 8.50 -23.92
CA LEU A 146 6.92 9.28 -24.44
C LEU A 146 6.79 10.62 -23.70
N ILE A 147 6.77 10.61 -22.36
CA ILE A 147 6.69 11.83 -21.55
C ILE A 147 7.92 12.73 -21.81
N ALA A 148 9.12 12.16 -21.92
CA ALA A 148 10.33 12.92 -22.23
C ALA A 148 10.23 13.62 -23.60
N TYR A 149 9.78 12.90 -24.62
CA TYR A 149 9.55 13.45 -25.96
C TYR A 149 8.49 14.54 -25.96
N CYS A 150 7.31 14.30 -25.37
CA CYS A 150 6.23 15.29 -25.32
C CYS A 150 6.61 16.54 -24.52
N SER A 151 7.40 16.41 -23.45
CA SER A 151 7.81 17.54 -22.60
C SER A 151 8.91 18.41 -23.20
N SER A 152 9.77 17.84 -24.05
CA SER A 152 10.87 18.56 -24.70
C SER A 152 11.21 17.89 -26.03
N PRO A 153 10.45 18.15 -27.11
CA PRO A 153 10.66 17.47 -28.38
C PRO A 153 12.08 17.71 -28.92
N SER A 154 12.80 16.63 -29.19
CA SER A 154 14.13 16.67 -29.81
C SER A 154 14.38 15.37 -30.56
N SER A 155 15.26 15.39 -31.55
CA SER A 155 15.66 14.17 -32.29
C SER A 155 16.24 13.09 -31.37
N LYS A 156 16.85 13.48 -30.24
CA LYS A 156 17.32 12.55 -29.21
C LYS A 156 16.15 11.85 -28.51
N HIS A 157 15.15 12.59 -28.05
CA HIS A 157 14.00 12.01 -27.36
C HIS A 157 13.10 11.21 -28.30
N GLU A 158 12.95 11.65 -29.55
CA GLU A 158 12.21 10.92 -30.57
C GLU A 158 12.84 9.56 -30.85
N LYS A 159 14.16 9.50 -31.10
CA LYS A 159 14.89 8.24 -31.27
C LYS A 159 14.76 7.33 -30.05
N ALA A 160 14.85 7.88 -28.84
CA ALA A 160 14.72 7.11 -27.62
C ALA A 160 13.31 6.52 -27.45
N PHE A 161 12.26 7.29 -27.81
CA PHE A 161 10.89 6.81 -27.81
C PHE A 161 10.67 5.71 -28.85
N LEU A 162 11.08 5.92 -30.10
CA LEU A 162 10.94 4.91 -31.15
C LEU A 162 11.67 3.61 -30.80
N ALA A 163 12.91 3.70 -30.29
CA ALA A 163 13.66 2.52 -29.84
C ALA A 163 12.95 1.77 -28.70
N SER A 164 12.19 2.47 -27.84
CA SER A 164 11.41 1.81 -26.79
C SER A 164 10.21 1.02 -27.32
N LEU A 165 9.72 1.33 -28.53
CA LEU A 165 8.64 0.61 -29.18
C LEU A 165 9.10 -0.70 -29.85
N GLU A 166 10.37 -0.81 -30.22
CA GLU A 166 10.95 -2.01 -30.85
C GLU A 166 11.07 -3.21 -29.89
N GLY A 167 10.87 -2.98 -28.58
CA GLY A 167 10.91 -4.01 -27.54
C GLY A 167 9.55 -4.64 -27.17
N PHE A 168 8.49 -4.34 -27.93
CA PHE A 168 7.14 -4.88 -27.74
C PHE A 168 6.76 -5.91 -28.80
#